data_AF-A0A7K2FPL1-F1
#
_entry.id   AF-A0A7K2FPL1-F1
#
_cell.length_a   1.000
_cell.length_b   1.000
_cell.length_c   1.000
_cell.angle_alpha   90.00
_cell.angle_beta   90.00
_cell.angle_gamma   90.00
#
_symmetry.space_group_name_H-M   'P 1'
#
loop_
_entity.id
_entity.type
_entity.pdbx_description
1 polymer ?
#
loop_
_entity_poly.entity_id
_entity_poly.type
_entity_poly.pdbx_seq_one_letter_code
_entity_poly.pdbx_strand_id
1 'polypeptide(L)'
;MASGTRRDVAALMRAVPGLLAKDGFEGVQVAALPDGRAIAVKIADGADRARVPVAAAALARAGVDSALLTAFEGQALLGGGRPVGSVRTVPALSPDSLTSCA
;
A
#
# COMPACT_ATOMS: atom_id res chain seq x y z
N MET A 1 12.86 15.92 -1.09
CA MET A 1 13.67 14.68 -0.99
C MET A 1 13.04 13.60 -1.84
N ALA A 2 13.81 12.95 -2.74
CA ALA A 2 13.36 11.82 -3.56
C ALA A 2 13.51 10.49 -2.78
N SER A 3 12.71 9.47 -3.12
CA SER A 3 12.60 8.26 -2.27
C SER A 3 13.84 7.34 -2.26
N GLY A 4 14.81 7.53 -3.15
CA GLY A 4 15.86 6.53 -3.37
C GLY A 4 15.31 5.19 -3.88
N THR A 5 16.18 4.32 -4.39
CA THR A 5 15.76 3.13 -5.17
C THR A 5 15.33 1.92 -4.32
N ARG A 6 15.62 1.94 -3.01
CA ARG A 6 15.45 0.81 -2.09
C ARG A 6 14.18 0.87 -1.21
N ARG A 7 13.41 1.95 -1.27
CA ARG A 7 12.20 2.10 -0.44
C ARG A 7 11.00 1.35 -1.03
N ASP A 8 10.02 1.06 -0.17
CA ASP A 8 8.75 0.42 -0.55
C ASP A 8 8.06 1.12 -1.72
N VAL A 9 8.00 2.45 -1.73
CA VAL A 9 7.37 3.22 -2.81
C VAL A 9 8.06 3.02 -4.16
N ALA A 10 9.39 2.89 -4.17
CA ALA A 10 10.12 2.58 -5.40
C ALA A 10 9.90 1.12 -5.84
N ALA A 11 9.70 0.20 -4.90
CA ALA A 11 9.30 -1.17 -5.21
C ALA A 11 7.87 -1.23 -5.77
N LEU A 12 6.94 -0.45 -5.20
CA LEU A 12 5.56 -0.38 -5.63
C LEU A 12 5.44 0.20 -7.06
N MET A 13 6.19 1.27 -7.36
CA MET A 13 6.26 1.84 -8.71
C MET A 13 6.89 0.87 -9.74
N ARG A 14 7.78 -0.03 -9.31
CA ARG A 14 8.33 -1.09 -10.18
C ARG A 14 7.33 -2.22 -10.41
N ALA A 15 6.53 -2.55 -9.40
CA ALA A 15 5.55 -3.63 -9.47
C ALA A 15 4.34 -3.26 -10.33
N VAL A 16 3.92 -1.99 -10.33
CA VAL A 16 2.76 -1.49 -11.07
C VAL A 16 3.22 -0.56 -12.19
N PRO A 17 3.24 -1.02 -13.46
CA PRO A 17 3.72 -0.21 -14.58
C PRO A 17 2.98 1.13 -14.72
N GLY A 18 3.74 2.21 -14.83
CA GLY A 18 3.20 3.57 -14.99
C GLY A 18 2.65 4.19 -13.70
N LEU A 19 2.71 3.51 -12.56
CA LEU A 19 2.34 4.08 -11.27
C LEU A 19 3.32 5.19 -10.87
N LEU A 20 2.78 6.36 -10.54
CA LEU A 20 3.51 7.41 -9.84
C LEU A 20 3.10 7.39 -8.38
N ALA A 21 4.05 7.22 -7.47
CA ALA A 21 3.73 7.12 -6.05
C ALA A 21 4.68 7.95 -5.19
N LYS A 22 4.15 8.48 -4.09
CA LYS A 22 4.92 9.23 -3.11
C LYS A 22 4.47 8.91 -1.68
N ASP A 23 5.44 8.50 -0.88
CA ASP A 23 5.32 8.40 0.57
C ASP A 23 5.44 9.78 1.22
N GLY A 24 4.78 10.01 2.34
CA GLY A 24 4.81 11.28 3.05
C GLY A 24 5.17 11.12 4.52
N PHE A 25 5.44 12.25 5.17
CA PHE A 25 5.60 12.30 6.61
C PHE A 25 4.28 11.91 7.30
N GLU A 26 4.37 11.29 8.48
CA GLU A 26 3.20 10.86 9.29
C GLU A 26 2.29 9.84 8.56
N GLY A 27 2.85 8.78 7.96
CA GLY A 27 2.06 7.66 7.43
C GLY A 27 1.18 7.99 6.22
N VAL A 28 1.54 9.00 5.43
CA VAL A 28 0.83 9.37 4.19
C VAL A 28 1.36 8.57 3.00
N GLN A 29 0.48 8.12 2.12
CA GLN A 29 0.84 7.57 0.81
C GLN A 29 -0.13 8.10 -0.24
N VAL A 30 0.40 8.59 -1.36
CA VAL A 30 -0.38 8.95 -2.55
C VAL A 30 0.14 8.17 -3.74
N ALA A 31 -0.74 7.71 -4.61
CA ALA A 31 -0.36 7.09 -5.87
C ALA A 31 -1.37 7.39 -6.98
N ALA A 32 -0.87 7.58 -8.20
CA ALA A 32 -1.65 7.88 -9.40
C ALA A 32 -1.33 6.88 -10.51
N LEU A 33 -2.39 6.40 -11.18
CA LEU A 33 -2.35 5.45 -12.29
C LEU A 33 -2.37 6.19 -13.64
N PRO A 34 -1.88 5.56 -14.73
CA PRO A 34 -1.82 6.17 -16.06
C PRO A 34 -3.17 6.58 -16.64
N ASP A 35 -4.26 5.97 -16.17
CA ASP A 35 -5.63 6.24 -16.61
C ASP A 35 -6.34 7.34 -15.80
N GLY A 36 -5.60 8.04 -14.94
CA GLY A 36 -6.11 9.15 -14.14
C GLY A 36 -6.73 8.75 -12.80
N ARG A 37 -6.87 7.45 -12.50
CA ARG A 37 -7.27 7.01 -11.15
C ARG A 37 -6.17 7.30 -10.14
N ALA A 38 -6.54 7.59 -8.89
CA ALA A 38 -5.58 7.84 -7.82
C ALA A 38 -6.10 7.38 -6.47
N ILE A 39 -5.17 7.11 -5.55
CA ILE A 39 -5.44 6.83 -4.14
C ILE A 39 -4.64 7.77 -3.26
N ALA A 40 -5.20 8.07 -2.09
CA ALA A 40 -4.53 8.75 -1.01
C ALA A 40 -4.89 8.07 0.32
N VAL A 41 -3.89 7.71 1.09
CA VAL A 41 -4.03 7.04 2.38
C VAL A 41 -3.29 7.84 3.44
N LYS A 42 -3.90 7.96 4.62
CA LYS A 42 -3.29 8.49 5.83
C LYS A 42 -3.51 7.48 6.96
N ILE A 43 -2.42 7.04 7.58
CA ILE A 43 -2.52 6.29 8.84
C ILE A 43 -2.70 7.30 9.98
N ALA A 44 -3.81 7.17 10.72
CA ALA A 44 -4.22 8.17 11.71
C ALA A 44 -3.22 8.35 12.86
N ASP A 45 -2.55 7.27 13.28
CA ASP A 45 -1.51 7.31 14.33
C ASP A 45 -0.12 7.72 13.79
N GLY A 46 -0.03 8.12 12.53
CA GLY A 46 1.20 8.57 11.88
C GLY A 46 2.20 7.44 11.55
N ALA A 47 1.90 6.19 11.91
CA ALA A 47 2.88 5.12 11.83
C ALA A 47 3.02 4.50 10.43
N ASP A 48 4.24 4.08 10.12
CA ASP A 48 4.58 3.52 8.81
C ASP A 48 4.08 2.08 8.61
N ARG A 49 3.93 1.34 9.70
CA ARG A 49 3.66 -0.12 9.69
C ARG A 49 2.41 -0.53 8.90
N ALA A 50 1.40 0.34 8.84
CA ALA A 50 0.16 0.09 8.11
C ALA A 50 0.11 0.76 6.73
N ARG A 51 1.03 1.68 6.42
CA ARG A 51 0.98 2.52 5.22
C ARG A 51 1.00 1.69 3.93
N VAL A 52 1.99 0.80 3.81
CA VAL A 52 2.18 -0.05 2.63
C VAL A 52 1.01 -1.02 2.41
N PRO A 53 0.58 -1.84 3.39
CA PRO A 53 -0.53 -2.78 3.17
C PRO A 53 -1.86 -2.09 2.89
N VAL A 54 -2.14 -0.94 3.51
CA VAL A 54 -3.37 -0.19 3.21
C VAL A 54 -3.31 0.44 1.82
N ALA A 55 -2.14 0.95 1.40
CA ALA A 55 -1.97 1.50 0.05
C ALA A 55 -2.11 0.42 -1.04
N ALA A 56 -1.57 -0.78 -0.81
CA ALA A 56 -1.74 -1.91 -1.71
C ALA A 56 -3.22 -2.30 -1.85
N ALA A 57 -3.95 -2.44 -0.73
CA ALA A 57 -5.38 -2.72 -0.78
C ALA A 57 -6.19 -1.61 -1.50
N ALA A 58 -5.83 -0.34 -1.27
CA ALA A 58 -6.45 0.78 -1.98
C ALA A 58 -6.20 0.74 -3.50
N LEU A 59 -4.98 0.38 -3.92
CA LEU A 59 -4.66 0.20 -5.35
C LEU A 59 -5.42 -0.97 -5.98
N ALA A 60 -5.56 -2.09 -5.26
CA ALA A 60 -6.37 -3.21 -5.72
C ALA A 60 -7.84 -2.80 -5.92
N ARG A 61 -8.41 -2.05 -4.96
CA ARG A 61 -9.76 -1.46 -5.09
C ARG A 61 -9.86 -0.44 -6.22
N ALA A 62 -8.77 0.27 -6.49
CA ALA A 62 -8.65 1.15 -7.65
C ALA A 62 -8.41 0.38 -8.95
N GLY A 63 -8.51 -0.95 -8.97
CA GLY A 63 -8.49 -1.81 -10.16
C GLY A 63 -7.10 -2.20 -10.67
N VAL A 64 -6.06 -2.08 -9.83
CA VAL A 64 -4.76 -2.72 -10.09
C VAL A 64 -4.89 -4.23 -9.84
N ASP A 65 -4.27 -5.04 -10.69
CA ASP A 65 -4.20 -6.49 -10.47
C ASP A 65 -3.53 -6.81 -9.12
N SER A 66 -4.29 -7.48 -8.25
CA SER A 66 -3.84 -7.92 -6.93
C SER A 66 -2.57 -8.78 -6.97
N ALA A 67 -2.34 -9.55 -8.04
CA ALA A 67 -1.16 -10.39 -8.17
C ALA A 67 0.14 -9.56 -8.12
N LEU A 68 0.14 -8.35 -8.69
CA LEU A 68 1.26 -7.40 -8.65
C LEU A 68 1.52 -6.85 -7.25
N LEU A 69 0.53 -6.93 -6.36
CA LEU A 69 0.53 -6.30 -5.04
C LEU A 69 0.81 -7.28 -3.90
N THR A 70 0.89 -8.57 -4.16
CA THR A 70 1.12 -9.66 -3.18
C THR A 70 2.26 -9.35 -2.20
N ALA A 71 3.38 -8.78 -2.68
CA ALA A 71 4.55 -8.47 -1.84
C ALA A 71 4.32 -7.32 -0.83
N PHE A 72 3.21 -6.60 -0.94
CA PHE A 72 2.89 -5.40 -0.16
C PHE A 72 1.72 -5.61 0.81
N GLU A 73 1.06 -6.77 0.81
CA GLU A 73 -0.16 -7.04 1.59
C GLU A 73 0.05 -7.13 3.11
N GLY A 74 1.29 -7.19 3.56
CA GLY A 74 1.60 -7.27 4.99
C GLY A 74 2.94 -6.65 5.34
N GLN A 75 3.07 -6.27 6.61
CA GLN A 75 4.31 -5.76 7.18
C GLN A 75 4.69 -6.58 8.41
N ALA A 76 5.90 -7.15 8.42
CA ALA A 76 6.39 -7.92 9.55
C ALA A 76 6.64 -7.01 10.76
N LEU A 77 6.20 -7.46 11.94
CA LEU A 77 6.53 -6.82 13.21
C LEU A 77 7.71 -7.55 13.83
N LEU A 78 8.73 -6.80 14.24
CA LEU A 78 9.95 -7.35 14.83
C LEU A 78 10.02 -7.03 16.33
N GLY A 79 10.38 -8.03 17.14
CA GLY A 79 10.75 -7.89 18.54
C GLY A 79 12.17 -8.43 18.74
N GLY A 80 13.10 -7.58 19.19
CA GLY A 80 14.53 -7.95 19.28
C GLY A 80 15.13 -8.39 17.94
N GLY A 81 14.67 -7.82 16.82
CA GLY A 81 15.11 -8.18 15.47
C GLY A 81 14.49 -9.46 14.89
N ARG A 82 13.67 -10.17 15.66
CA ARG A 82 12.97 -11.38 15.21
C ARG A 82 11.51 -11.11 14.88
N PRO A 83 10.92 -11.76 13.86
CA PRO A 83 9.49 -11.68 13.61
C PRO A 83 8.67 -12.13 14.81
N VAL A 84 7.72 -11.30 15.23
CA VAL A 84 6.77 -11.57 16.32
C VAL A 84 5.31 -11.42 15.87
N GLY A 85 5.07 -11.03 14.62
CA GLY A 85 3.73 -10.88 14.06
C GLY A 85 3.74 -10.14 12.73
N SER A 86 2.57 -9.72 12.27
CA SER A 86 2.44 -8.93 11.05
C SER A 86 1.23 -8.00 11.11
N VAL A 87 1.36 -6.81 10.53
CA VAL A 87 0.22 -5.93 10.20
C VAL A 87 -0.35 -6.38 8.86
N ARG A 88 -1.67 -6.52 8.79
CA ARG A 88 -2.44 -6.84 7.58
C ARG A 88 -3.68 -5.98 7.54
N THR A 89 -4.25 -5.80 6.36
CA THR A 89 -5.55 -5.16 6.22
C THR A 89 -6.67 -6.05 6.75
N VAL A 90 -7.76 -5.43 7.19
CA VAL A 90 -8.98 -6.13 7.57
C VAL A 90 -9.76 -6.56 6.32
N PRO A 91 -10.61 -7.61 6.39
CA PRO A 91 -11.37 -8.10 5.22
C PRO A 91 -12.23 -7.04 4.52
N ALA A 92 -12.71 -6.02 5.24
CA ALA A 92 -13.48 -4.91 4.66
C ALA A 92 -12.70 -4.07 3.63
N LEU A 93 -11.36 -4.19 3.60
CA LEU A 93 -10.49 -3.53 2.63
C LEU A 93 -10.12 -4.46 1.45
N SER A 94 -10.58 -5.71 1.44
CA SER A 94 -10.36 -6.62 0.30
C SER A 94 -11.02 -6.08 -0.97
N PRO A 95 -10.42 -6.25 -2.15
CA PRO A 95 -10.97 -5.73 -3.41
C PRO A 95 -12.38 -6.26 -3.71
N ASP A 96 -12.67 -7.51 -3.34
CA ASP A 96 -13.96 -8.18 -3.59
C ASP A 96 -15.15 -7.61 -2.79
N SER A 97 -14.87 -6.82 -1.74
CA SER A 97 -15.91 -6.29 -0.85
C SER A 97 -16.78 -5.20 -1.50
N LEU A 98 -16.35 -4.62 -2.63
CA LEU A 98 -17.06 -3.58 -3.36
C LEU A 98 -18.25 -4.09 -4.19
N THR A 99 -18.29 -5.39 -4.50
CA THR A 99 -19.36 -5.99 -5.34
C THR A 99 -20.67 -6.22 -4.57
N SER A 100 -20.68 -6.03 -3.25
CA SER A 100 -21.88 -6.26 -2.41
C SER A 100 -22.83 -5.06 -2.30
N CYS A 101 -22.46 -3.90 -2.86
CA CYS A 101 -23.25 -2.66 -2.78
C CYS A 101 -23.87 -2.23 -4.12
N ALA A 102 -23.93 -3.13 -5.12
CA ALA A 102 -24.58 -2.88 -6.41
C ALA A 102 -25.87 -3.71 -6.54
#